data_AF-A0A9D2GSF3-F1
#
_entry.id   AF-A0A9D2GSF3-F1
#
_cell.length_a   1.000
_cell.length_b   1.000
_cell.length_c   1.000
_cell.angle_alpha   90.00
_cell.angle_beta   90.00
_cell.angle_gamma   90.00
#
_symmetry.space_group_name_H-M   'P 1'
#
loop_
_entity.id
_entity.type
_entity.pdbx_description
1 polymer ?
#
loop_
_entity_poly.entity_id
_entity_poly.type
_entity_poly.pdbx_seq_one_letter_code
_entity_poly.pdbx_strand_id
1 'polypeptide(L)'
;MRGILIREVDSSLQQYVEENILPRYDSYDKAHSRRHIQSVIDQSMEIFRKLSAGQMDGGRRYELNPDMVYAIAAYHDIGICEGRESHHLASGRMLEADTALLRWFSPEQIHVMREAVEDHRSSNKSWPRSIYGRIVSEADKVIDFDTVFSRAILYARANYPEMTDEEIFRKSYGPLLDKYGNGGYMRLQFPDSPNAVRLADLREKLRDEELMRREFSLFEVHPLRPFVPDNASVLLLGSFPPPHARWSMEFFYPNFQNDMWRIMGQIFYGDKEHF
;
A
#
# COMPACT_ATOMS: atom_id res chain seq x y z
N MET A 1 0.86 -17.11 0.97
CA MET A 1 -0.23 -16.58 1.82
C MET A 1 -1.51 -16.74 1.02
N ARG A 2 -2.41 -17.66 1.40
CA ARG A 2 -3.78 -17.65 0.84
C ARG A 2 -4.50 -16.42 1.39
N GLY A 3 -5.25 -15.72 0.55
CA GLY A 3 -6.03 -14.55 0.96
C GLY A 3 -7.00 -14.91 2.09
N ILE A 4 -7.32 -13.92 2.93
CA ILE A 4 -8.40 -14.08 3.91
C ILE A 4 -9.70 -14.21 3.13
N LEU A 5 -10.42 -15.32 3.30
CA LEU A 5 -11.72 -15.54 2.65
C LEU A 5 -12.70 -14.42 3.04
N ILE A 6 -13.18 -13.67 2.06
CA ILE A 6 -14.19 -12.62 2.25
C ILE A 6 -15.56 -13.28 2.14
N ARG A 7 -16.23 -13.48 3.28
CA ARG A 7 -17.44 -14.31 3.37
C ARG A 7 -18.63 -13.77 2.56
N GLU A 8 -18.66 -12.46 2.34
CA GLU A 8 -19.73 -11.79 1.62
C GLU A 8 -19.62 -11.94 0.10
N VAL A 9 -18.47 -12.37 -0.41
CA VAL A 9 -18.16 -12.42 -1.84
C VAL A 9 -18.22 -13.86 -2.34
N ASP A 10 -18.74 -14.07 -3.55
CA ASP A 10 -18.77 -15.38 -4.20
C ASP A 10 -17.36 -16.00 -4.26
N SER A 11 -17.24 -17.23 -3.75
CA SER A 11 -15.95 -17.92 -3.66
C SER A 11 -15.29 -18.19 -5.00
N SER A 12 -16.07 -18.40 -6.07
CA SER A 12 -15.56 -18.62 -7.42
C SER A 12 -15.05 -17.33 -8.06
N LEU A 13 -15.65 -16.18 -7.72
CA LEU A 13 -15.14 -14.86 -8.09
C LEU A 13 -13.82 -14.56 -7.36
N GLN A 14 -13.75 -14.84 -6.05
CA GLN A 14 -12.51 -14.67 -5.28
C GLN A 14 -11.38 -15.51 -5.87
N GLN A 15 -11.65 -16.77 -6.17
CA GLN A 15 -10.68 -17.66 -6.81
C GLN A 15 -10.22 -17.10 -8.16
N TYR A 16 -11.16 -16.64 -9.00
CA TYR A 16 -10.81 -16.05 -10.29
C TYR A 16 -9.89 -14.84 -10.15
N VAL A 17 -10.19 -13.93 -9.23
CA VAL A 17 -9.38 -12.73 -8.95
C VAL A 17 -7.99 -13.11 -8.43
N GLU A 18 -7.90 -14.05 -7.49
CA GLU A 18 -6.64 -14.54 -6.94
C GLU A 18 -5.74 -15.20 -8.00
N GLU A 19 -6.32 -15.94 -8.94
CA GLU A 19 -5.57 -16.68 -9.96
C GLU A 19 -5.22 -15.83 -11.19
N ASN A 20 -6.07 -14.88 -11.58
CA ASN A 20 -5.96 -14.21 -12.88
C ASN A 20 -5.67 -12.70 -12.78
N ILE A 21 -6.06 -12.05 -11.68
CA ILE A 21 -6.01 -10.59 -11.57
C ILE A 21 -4.89 -10.15 -10.63
N LEU A 22 -4.88 -10.63 -9.39
CA LEU A 22 -3.85 -10.28 -8.41
C LEU A 22 -2.40 -10.60 -8.84
N PRO A 23 -2.12 -11.67 -9.61
CA PRO A 23 -0.77 -11.94 -10.14
C PRO A 23 -0.24 -10.95 -11.15
N ARG A 24 -1.11 -10.18 -11.82
CA ARG A 24 -0.66 -9.17 -12.78
C ARG A 24 0.13 -8.05 -12.09
N TYR A 25 -0.26 -7.71 -10.87
CA TYR A 25 0.38 -6.69 -10.04
C TYR A 25 1.77 -7.08 -9.52
N ASP A 26 2.18 -8.35 -9.64
CA ASP A 26 3.53 -8.78 -9.22
C ASP A 26 4.62 -8.21 -10.14
N SER A 27 4.25 -7.83 -11.36
CA SER A 27 5.14 -7.20 -12.35
C SER A 27 5.17 -5.67 -12.27
N TYR A 28 4.32 -5.06 -11.45
CA TYR A 28 4.13 -3.61 -11.40
C TYR A 28 5.02 -2.95 -10.35
N ASP A 29 5.04 -1.61 -10.35
CA ASP A 29 5.87 -0.86 -9.40
C ASP A 29 5.41 -1.03 -7.93
N LYS A 30 6.30 -0.73 -6.98
CA LYS A 30 6.04 -0.93 -5.54
C LYS A 30 4.77 -0.21 -5.04
N ALA A 31 4.41 0.93 -5.63
CA ALA A 31 3.25 1.69 -5.20
C ALA A 31 1.92 1.00 -5.57
N HIS A 32 1.92 0.21 -6.66
CA HIS A 32 0.79 -0.53 -7.20
C HIS A 32 0.97 -2.05 -7.04
N SER A 33 1.72 -2.46 -6.02
CA SER A 33 1.98 -3.87 -5.75
C SER A 33 0.72 -4.62 -5.30
N ARG A 34 0.73 -5.96 -5.39
CA ARG A 34 -0.36 -6.81 -4.86
C ARG A 34 -0.78 -6.45 -3.44
N ARG A 35 0.18 -6.05 -2.58
CA ARG A 35 -0.11 -5.61 -1.20
C ARG A 35 -0.99 -4.37 -1.16
N HIS A 36 -0.75 -3.41 -2.05
CA HIS A 36 -1.57 -2.21 -2.14
C HIS A 36 -3.01 -2.59 -2.56
N ILE A 37 -3.15 -3.38 -3.61
CA ILE A 37 -4.48 -3.81 -4.10
C ILE A 37 -5.25 -4.57 -3.02
N GLN A 38 -4.59 -5.49 -2.30
CA GLN A 38 -5.22 -6.19 -1.18
C GLN A 38 -5.70 -5.23 -0.08
N SER A 39 -4.89 -4.23 0.27
CA SER A 39 -5.28 -3.18 1.22
C SER A 39 -6.49 -2.37 0.73
N VAL A 40 -6.60 -2.09 -0.58
CA VAL A 40 -7.77 -1.39 -1.15
C VAL A 40 -9.00 -2.30 -1.12
N ILE A 41 -8.86 -3.60 -1.40
CA ILE A 41 -9.94 -4.58 -1.25
C ILE A 41 -10.44 -4.61 0.21
N ASP A 42 -9.54 -4.78 1.17
CA ASP A 42 -9.90 -4.89 2.59
C ASP A 42 -10.64 -3.64 3.07
N GLN A 43 -10.14 -2.45 2.71
CA GLN A 43 -10.79 -1.18 3.03
C GLN A 43 -12.12 -0.99 2.31
N SER A 44 -12.23 -1.38 1.04
CA SER A 44 -13.48 -1.32 0.28
C SER A 44 -14.56 -2.19 0.94
N MET A 45 -14.18 -3.39 1.39
CA MET A 45 -15.10 -4.29 2.10
C MET A 45 -15.46 -3.78 3.51
N GLU A 46 -14.55 -3.11 4.22
CA GLU A 46 -14.87 -2.43 5.48
C GLU A 46 -15.92 -1.31 5.27
N ILE A 47 -15.71 -0.45 4.27
CA ILE A 47 -16.62 0.63 3.92
C ILE A 47 -17.98 0.06 3.49
N PHE A 48 -17.99 -0.97 2.64
CA PHE A 48 -19.21 -1.69 2.24
C PHE A 48 -20.03 -2.14 3.46
N ARG A 49 -19.42 -2.86 4.41
CA ARG A 49 -20.13 -3.36 5.60
C ARG A 49 -20.76 -2.24 6.41
N LYS A 50 -20.02 -1.13 6.61
CA LYS A 50 -20.50 0.03 7.36
C LYS A 50 -21.64 0.74 6.63
N LEU A 51 -21.54 0.93 5.32
CA LEU A 51 -22.61 1.54 4.50
C LEU A 51 -23.87 0.66 4.47
N SER A 52 -23.74 -0.65 4.32
CA SER A 52 -24.88 -1.57 4.35
C SER A 52 -25.55 -1.64 5.73
N ALA A 53 -24.77 -1.48 6.81
CA ALA A 53 -25.30 -1.41 8.17
C ALA A 53 -25.92 -0.04 8.54
N GLY A 54 -25.73 1.00 7.71
CA GLY A 54 -26.15 2.37 8.03
C GLY A 54 -25.30 2.99 9.14
N GLN A 55 -24.00 2.68 9.16
CA GLN A 55 -23.02 3.16 10.14
C GLN A 55 -22.10 4.25 9.57
N MET A 56 -22.35 4.69 8.33
CA MET A 56 -21.61 5.70 7.59
C MET A 56 -22.56 6.53 6.72
N ASP A 57 -22.05 7.62 6.13
CA ASP A 57 -22.75 8.51 5.20
C ASP A 57 -24.07 9.04 5.78
N GLY A 58 -24.03 9.48 7.04
CA GLY A 58 -25.20 10.04 7.74
C GLY A 58 -26.24 9.00 8.16
N GLY A 59 -25.83 7.74 8.31
CA GLY A 59 -26.69 6.64 8.76
C GLY A 59 -27.54 6.01 7.65
N ARG A 60 -27.29 6.39 6.39
CA ARG A 60 -28.00 5.84 5.24
C ARG A 60 -27.61 4.39 5.01
N ARG A 61 -28.60 3.52 4.83
CA ARG A 61 -28.38 2.12 4.44
C ARG A 61 -28.33 1.99 2.93
N TYR A 62 -27.33 1.28 2.45
CA TYR A 62 -27.13 0.99 1.04
C TYR A 62 -27.27 -0.50 0.75
N GLU A 63 -28.12 -0.84 -0.21
CA GLU A 63 -28.18 -2.17 -0.81
C GLU A 63 -27.09 -2.25 -1.89
N LEU A 64 -25.96 -2.84 -1.51
CA LEU A 64 -24.77 -2.96 -2.34
C LEU A 64 -24.51 -4.43 -2.66
N ASN A 65 -24.04 -4.68 -3.88
CA ASN A 65 -23.53 -5.98 -4.26
C ASN A 65 -22.06 -6.10 -3.78
N PRO A 66 -21.74 -6.97 -2.81
CA PRO A 66 -20.37 -7.17 -2.33
C PRO A 66 -19.41 -7.65 -3.43
N ASP A 67 -19.89 -8.45 -4.38
CA ASP A 67 -19.09 -8.95 -5.49
C ASP A 67 -18.61 -7.81 -6.40
N MET A 68 -19.48 -6.81 -6.64
CA MET A 68 -19.10 -5.61 -7.40
C MET A 68 -18.04 -4.79 -6.65
N VAL A 69 -18.21 -4.58 -5.34
CA VAL A 69 -17.22 -3.86 -4.51
C VAL A 69 -15.86 -4.54 -4.59
N TYR A 70 -15.84 -5.87 -4.43
CA TYR A 70 -14.63 -6.67 -4.49
C TYR A 70 -13.95 -6.60 -5.86
N ALA A 71 -14.70 -6.85 -6.93
CA ALA A 71 -14.15 -6.84 -8.29
C ALA A 71 -13.65 -5.44 -8.69
N ILE A 72 -14.38 -4.37 -8.38
CA ILE A 72 -13.95 -2.99 -8.65
C ILE A 72 -12.62 -2.70 -7.95
N ALA A 73 -12.50 -3.04 -6.66
CA ALA A 73 -11.27 -2.85 -5.91
C ALA A 73 -10.10 -3.68 -6.47
N ALA A 74 -10.35 -4.90 -6.93
CA ALA A 74 -9.31 -5.73 -7.54
C ALA A 74 -8.82 -5.22 -8.90
N TYR A 75 -9.68 -4.53 -9.66
CA TYR A 75 -9.37 -4.05 -11.02
C TYR A 75 -8.95 -2.58 -11.10
N HIS A 76 -9.16 -1.77 -10.06
CA HIS A 76 -9.07 -0.30 -10.18
C HIS A 76 -7.76 0.20 -10.82
N ASP A 77 -6.65 -0.48 -10.54
CA ASP A 77 -5.31 -0.14 -11.03
C ASP A 77 -4.71 -1.15 -12.03
N ILE A 78 -5.52 -2.08 -12.56
CA ILE A 78 -5.01 -3.15 -13.44
C ILE A 78 -4.36 -2.61 -14.72
N GLY A 79 -4.80 -1.42 -15.18
CA GLY A 79 -4.32 -0.70 -16.35
C GLY A 79 -3.04 0.09 -16.14
N ILE A 80 -2.40 0.04 -14.96
CA ILE A 80 -1.14 0.75 -14.69
C ILE A 80 0.00 0.32 -15.63
N CYS A 81 -0.08 -0.89 -16.21
CA CYS A 81 0.83 -1.39 -17.23
C CYS A 81 0.84 -0.54 -18.51
N GLU A 82 -0.22 0.22 -18.79
CA GLU A 82 -0.32 1.13 -19.93
C GLU A 82 0.10 2.57 -19.60
N GLY A 83 0.56 2.82 -18.37
CA GLY A 83 1.09 4.11 -17.93
C GLY A 83 0.21 4.85 -16.92
N ARG A 84 0.84 5.68 -16.09
CA ARG A 84 0.20 6.34 -14.94
C ARG A 84 -0.82 7.43 -15.31
N GLU A 85 -0.70 8.07 -16.45
CA GLU A 85 -1.56 9.21 -16.77
C GLU A 85 -3.01 8.78 -17.05
N SER A 86 -3.19 7.63 -17.71
CA SER A 86 -4.47 7.11 -18.20
C SER A 86 -4.85 5.75 -17.59
N HIS A 87 -4.12 5.23 -16.59
CA HIS A 87 -4.36 3.91 -16.01
C HIS A 87 -5.82 3.66 -15.63
N HIS A 88 -6.51 4.60 -14.99
CA HIS A 88 -7.94 4.51 -14.64
C HIS A 88 -8.85 4.20 -15.86
N LEU A 89 -8.61 4.83 -17.02
CA LEU A 89 -9.35 4.55 -18.26
C LEU A 89 -8.97 3.18 -18.84
N ALA A 90 -7.69 2.82 -18.77
CA ALA A 90 -7.22 1.51 -19.19
C ALA A 90 -7.81 0.40 -18.31
N SER A 91 -7.85 0.59 -16.99
CA SER A 91 -8.45 -0.32 -16.03
C SER A 91 -9.94 -0.50 -16.30
N GLY A 92 -10.68 0.58 -16.57
CA GLY A 92 -12.10 0.50 -16.92
C GLY A 92 -12.35 -0.30 -18.21
N ARG A 93 -11.56 -0.04 -19.26
CA ARG A 93 -11.61 -0.80 -20.52
C ARG A 93 -11.22 -2.27 -20.33
N MET A 94 -10.21 -2.55 -19.51
CA MET A 94 -9.75 -3.92 -19.24
C MET A 94 -10.77 -4.70 -18.42
N LEU A 95 -11.45 -4.05 -17.47
CA LEU A 95 -12.57 -4.63 -16.73
C LEU A 95 -13.72 -4.97 -17.69
N GLU A 96 -14.14 -4.02 -18.52
CA GLU A 96 -15.25 -4.23 -19.47
C GLU A 96 -14.93 -5.29 -20.54
N ALA A 97 -13.66 -5.40 -20.95
CA ALA A 97 -13.22 -6.40 -21.92
C ALA A 97 -13.10 -7.83 -21.34
N ASP A 98 -13.12 -7.97 -20.01
CA ASP A 98 -13.01 -9.28 -19.36
C ASP A 98 -14.34 -10.02 -19.39
N THR A 99 -14.53 -10.85 -20.42
CA THR A 99 -15.76 -11.62 -20.62
C THR A 99 -15.98 -12.70 -19.54
N ALA A 100 -14.98 -13.05 -18.73
CA ALA A 100 -15.18 -13.98 -17.62
C ALA A 100 -16.09 -13.36 -16.54
N LEU A 101 -16.10 -12.02 -16.40
CA LEU A 101 -16.95 -11.31 -15.45
C LEU A 101 -18.45 -11.52 -15.69
N LEU A 102 -18.86 -11.87 -16.91
CA LEU A 102 -20.25 -12.20 -17.26
C LEU A 102 -20.79 -13.45 -16.55
N ARG A 103 -19.93 -14.23 -15.89
CA ARG A 103 -20.35 -15.35 -15.02
C ARG A 103 -21.02 -14.86 -13.73
N TRP A 104 -20.69 -13.65 -13.27
CA TRP A 104 -21.16 -13.09 -11.99
C TRP A 104 -21.97 -11.81 -12.15
N PHE A 105 -21.77 -11.07 -13.24
CA PHE A 105 -22.32 -9.73 -13.41
C PHE A 105 -23.08 -9.58 -14.73
N SER A 106 -24.17 -8.81 -14.70
CA SER A 106 -24.87 -8.39 -15.92
C SER A 106 -24.05 -7.33 -16.68
N PRO A 107 -24.30 -7.13 -17.99
CA PRO A 107 -23.67 -6.05 -18.75
C PRO A 107 -23.85 -4.66 -18.12
N GLU A 108 -25.01 -4.39 -17.52
CA GLU A 108 -25.31 -3.13 -16.81
C GLU A 108 -24.48 -2.99 -15.54
N GLN A 109 -24.28 -4.08 -14.79
CA GLN A 109 -23.40 -4.09 -13.61
C GLN A 109 -21.95 -3.85 -14.02
N ILE A 110 -21.47 -4.52 -15.07
CA ILE A 110 -20.12 -4.32 -15.62
C ILE A 110 -19.92 -2.86 -16.05
N HIS A 111 -20.93 -2.25 -16.67
CA HIS A 111 -20.88 -0.83 -17.01
C HIS A 111 -20.67 0.05 -15.77
N VAL A 112 -21.46 -0.14 -14.71
CA VAL A 112 -21.29 0.59 -13.43
C VAL A 112 -19.91 0.34 -12.81
N MET A 113 -19.40 -0.89 -12.89
CA MET A 113 -18.07 -1.25 -12.38
C MET A 113 -16.96 -0.53 -13.16
N ARG A 114 -17.07 -0.48 -14.49
CA ARG A 114 -16.16 0.29 -15.34
C ARG A 114 -16.15 1.76 -14.94
N GLU A 115 -17.33 2.37 -14.80
CA GLU A 115 -17.44 3.78 -14.40
C GLU A 115 -16.79 4.03 -13.03
N ALA A 116 -17.03 3.14 -12.06
CA ALA A 116 -16.43 3.23 -10.73
C ALA A 116 -14.89 3.15 -10.77
N VAL A 117 -14.35 2.28 -11.62
CA VAL A 117 -12.90 2.17 -11.85
C VAL A 117 -12.35 3.42 -12.53
N GLU A 118 -13.00 3.96 -13.55
CA GLU A 118 -12.55 5.20 -14.21
C GLU A 118 -12.54 6.40 -13.24
N ASP A 119 -13.50 6.43 -12.31
CA ASP A 119 -13.71 7.57 -11.40
C ASP A 119 -12.80 7.57 -10.17
N HIS A 120 -12.05 6.49 -9.90
CA HIS A 120 -11.34 6.34 -8.62
C HIS A 120 -10.22 7.39 -8.41
N ARG A 121 -9.61 7.88 -9.51
CA ARG A 121 -8.39 8.69 -9.51
C ARG A 121 -8.53 9.92 -8.61
N SER A 122 -7.60 10.07 -7.65
CA SER A 122 -7.63 11.15 -6.65
C SER A 122 -7.51 12.58 -7.22
N SER A 123 -6.95 12.73 -8.43
CA SER A 123 -6.84 14.04 -9.12
C SER A 123 -8.02 14.35 -10.02
N ASN A 124 -9.01 13.45 -10.11
CA ASN A 124 -10.23 13.75 -10.85
C ASN A 124 -10.99 14.86 -10.12
N LYS A 125 -11.38 15.90 -10.85
CA LYS A 125 -12.06 17.07 -10.27
C LYS A 125 -13.54 16.80 -10.01
N SER A 126 -14.08 15.76 -10.65
CA SER A 126 -15.48 15.37 -10.56
C SER A 126 -15.69 14.33 -9.48
N TRP A 127 -16.87 14.37 -8.86
CA TRP A 127 -17.31 13.32 -7.95
C TRP A 127 -17.57 12.01 -8.70
N PRO A 128 -17.29 10.84 -8.11
CA PRO A 128 -17.60 9.56 -8.74
C PRO A 128 -19.10 9.42 -9.05
N ARG A 129 -19.42 8.82 -10.20
CA ARG A 129 -20.79 8.67 -10.74
C ARG A 129 -21.68 7.75 -9.89
N SER A 130 -21.08 6.80 -9.18
CA SER A 130 -21.79 5.79 -8.40
C SER A 130 -21.27 5.67 -6.97
N ILE A 131 -22.08 5.08 -6.09
CA ILE A 131 -21.66 4.73 -4.73
C ILE A 131 -20.46 3.78 -4.74
N TYR A 132 -20.37 2.88 -5.72
CA TYR A 132 -19.21 2.00 -5.89
C TYR A 132 -17.93 2.79 -6.20
N GLY A 133 -18.03 3.80 -7.07
CA GLY A 133 -16.93 4.73 -7.37
C GLY A 133 -16.48 5.50 -6.13
N ARG A 134 -17.43 5.97 -5.29
CA ARG A 134 -17.12 6.61 -4.00
C ARG A 134 -16.39 5.65 -3.05
N ILE A 135 -16.81 4.39 -2.97
CA ILE A 135 -16.18 3.38 -2.11
C ILE A 135 -14.73 3.14 -2.53
N VAL A 136 -14.47 2.82 -3.80
CA VAL A 136 -13.11 2.51 -4.26
C VAL A 136 -12.20 3.75 -4.19
N SER A 137 -12.72 4.93 -4.58
CA SER A 137 -11.97 6.18 -4.43
C SER A 137 -11.60 6.45 -2.98
N GLU A 138 -12.49 6.15 -2.02
CA GLU A 138 -12.19 6.28 -0.59
C GLU A 138 -11.15 5.27 -0.12
N ALA A 139 -11.33 3.99 -0.46
CA ALA A 139 -10.45 2.91 -0.03
C ALA A 139 -9.03 3.02 -0.59
N ASP A 140 -8.88 3.59 -1.79
CA ASP A 140 -7.58 3.83 -2.44
C ASP A 140 -6.75 4.94 -1.75
N LYS A 141 -7.36 5.77 -0.91
CA LYS A 141 -6.61 6.84 -0.21
C LYS A 141 -5.62 6.25 0.78
N VAL A 142 -4.35 6.33 0.43
CA VAL A 142 -3.25 6.04 1.35
C VAL A 142 -3.14 7.16 2.38
N ILE A 143 -3.54 6.86 3.62
CA ILE A 143 -3.50 7.73 4.79
C ILE A 143 -2.83 6.97 5.94
N ASP A 144 -1.57 6.63 5.73
CA ASP A 144 -0.71 5.98 6.71
C ASP A 144 0.60 6.76 6.77
N PHE A 145 0.98 7.20 7.97
CA PHE A 145 2.10 8.09 8.19
C PHE A 145 3.40 7.52 7.63
N ASP A 146 3.73 6.28 8.01
CA ASP A 146 4.98 5.63 7.61
C ASP A 146 5.03 5.48 6.10
N THR A 147 3.93 5.06 5.48
CA THR A 147 3.84 4.90 4.02
C THR A 147 3.96 6.23 3.28
N VAL A 148 3.19 7.26 3.65
CA VAL A 148 3.18 8.53 2.90
C VAL A 148 4.49 9.29 3.09
N PHE A 149 5.07 9.26 4.29
CA PHE A 149 6.32 9.96 4.55
C PHE A 149 7.50 9.25 3.91
N SER A 150 7.61 7.92 4.04
CA SER A 150 8.64 7.14 3.36
C SER A 150 8.60 7.33 1.84
N ARG A 151 7.40 7.31 1.23
CA ARG A 151 7.25 7.56 -0.21
C ARG A 151 7.73 8.96 -0.60
N ALA A 152 7.42 9.99 0.19
CA ALA A 152 7.85 11.35 -0.06
C ALA A 152 9.38 11.51 0.04
N ILE A 153 10.01 10.90 1.06
CA ILE A 153 11.47 10.91 1.26
C ILE A 153 12.18 10.19 0.11
N LEU A 154 11.73 8.97 -0.23
CA LEU A 154 12.31 8.19 -1.33
C LEU A 154 12.18 8.91 -2.67
N TYR A 155 11.03 9.52 -2.93
CA TYR A 155 10.83 10.33 -4.13
C TYR A 155 11.78 11.53 -4.17
N ALA A 156 11.91 12.28 -3.07
CA ALA A 156 12.82 13.42 -2.99
C ALA A 156 14.27 13.00 -3.23
N ARG A 157 14.76 11.95 -2.56
CA ARG A 157 16.13 11.45 -2.74
C ARG A 157 16.39 10.93 -4.16
N ALA A 158 15.42 10.26 -4.77
CA ALA A 158 15.57 9.73 -6.13
C ALA A 158 15.63 10.84 -7.21
N ASN A 159 14.88 11.93 -7.02
CA ASN A 159 14.79 13.02 -8.01
C ASN A 159 15.81 14.15 -7.75
N TYR A 160 16.36 14.24 -6.53
CA TYR A 160 17.29 15.30 -6.13
C TYR A 160 18.49 14.74 -5.34
N PRO A 161 19.32 13.88 -5.94
CA PRO A 161 20.37 13.15 -5.21
C PRO A 161 21.48 14.07 -4.64
N GLU A 162 21.65 15.27 -5.20
CA GLU A 162 22.67 16.24 -4.78
C GLU A 162 22.24 17.12 -3.59
N MET A 163 20.99 17.00 -3.12
CA MET A 163 20.47 17.83 -2.05
C MET A 163 20.91 17.35 -0.67
N THR A 164 21.11 18.31 0.22
CA THR A 164 21.35 18.05 1.64
C THR A 164 20.14 17.41 2.31
N ASP A 165 20.36 16.76 3.45
CA ASP A 165 19.26 16.15 4.21
C ASP A 165 18.20 17.17 4.66
N GLU A 166 18.57 18.42 4.97
CA GLU A 166 17.58 19.48 5.28
C GLU A 166 16.73 19.83 4.04
N GLU A 167 17.34 19.92 2.85
CA GLU A 167 16.61 20.21 1.62
C GLU A 167 15.68 19.04 1.23
N ILE A 168 16.15 17.80 1.39
CA ILE A 168 15.33 16.59 1.20
C ILE A 168 14.18 16.55 2.20
N PHE A 169 14.43 16.88 3.48
CA PHE A 169 13.38 16.99 4.49
C PHE A 169 12.31 18.00 4.05
N ARG A 170 12.69 19.22 3.66
CA ARG A 170 11.73 20.23 3.20
C ARG A 170 10.96 19.79 1.95
N LYS A 171 11.63 19.16 0.98
CA LYS A 171 11.00 18.63 -0.23
C LYS A 171 10.07 17.45 0.00
N SER A 172 10.29 16.67 1.04
CA SER A 172 9.42 15.55 1.41
C SER A 172 8.25 16.00 2.29
N TYR A 173 8.49 16.90 3.24
CA TYR A 173 7.48 17.36 4.20
C TYR A 173 6.48 18.35 3.62
N GLY A 174 6.92 19.33 2.81
CA GLY A 174 6.05 20.35 2.22
C GLY A 174 4.84 19.78 1.46
N PRO A 175 5.05 18.85 0.49
CA PRO A 175 3.94 18.24 -0.24
C PRO A 175 2.95 17.45 0.64
N LEU A 176 3.40 16.91 1.78
CA LEU A 176 2.52 16.23 2.73
C LEU A 176 1.61 17.24 3.45
N LEU A 177 2.13 18.41 3.81
CA LEU A 177 1.32 19.50 4.37
C LEU A 177 0.29 19.99 3.36
N ASP A 178 0.70 20.21 2.11
CA ASP A 178 -0.21 20.68 1.04
C ASP A 178 -1.35 19.68 0.77
N LYS A 179 -1.05 18.38 0.84
CA LYS A 179 -2.02 17.32 0.56
C LYS A 179 -2.89 16.99 1.78
N TYR A 180 -2.28 16.67 2.91
CA TYR A 180 -2.93 16.09 4.08
C TYR A 180 -3.13 17.07 5.23
N GLY A 181 -2.37 18.16 5.27
CA GLY A 181 -2.43 19.16 6.33
C GLY A 181 -3.80 19.83 6.48
N ASN A 182 -3.89 20.73 7.47
CA ASN A 182 -5.11 21.51 7.68
C ASN A 182 -5.36 22.43 6.49
N GLY A 183 -6.51 22.26 5.83
CA GLY A 183 -6.82 22.98 4.59
C GLY A 183 -6.17 22.39 3.33
N GLY A 184 -5.46 21.26 3.45
CA GLY A 184 -4.88 20.55 2.31
C GLY A 184 -5.93 20.04 1.32
N TYR A 185 -5.50 19.72 0.11
CA TYR A 185 -6.41 19.41 -0.99
C TYR A 185 -7.00 17.99 -0.96
N MET A 186 -6.53 17.09 -0.07
CA MET A 186 -7.13 15.76 0.09
C MET A 186 -8.58 15.87 0.59
N ARG A 187 -9.52 15.32 -0.18
CA ARG A 187 -10.96 15.28 0.17
C ARG A 187 -11.40 13.84 0.33
N LEU A 188 -12.02 13.53 1.47
CA LEU A 188 -12.66 12.24 1.72
C LEU A 188 -14.03 12.17 1.02
N GLN A 189 -14.40 10.98 0.57
CA GLN A 189 -15.70 10.70 -0.06
C GLN A 189 -16.83 10.60 0.99
N PHE A 190 -16.45 10.22 2.21
CA PHE A 190 -17.36 10.13 3.36
C PHE A 190 -16.69 10.79 4.57
N PRO A 191 -17.34 11.77 5.21
CA PRO A 191 -16.74 12.49 6.35
C PRO A 191 -16.64 11.64 7.62
N ASP A 192 -17.39 10.53 7.69
CA ASP A 192 -17.46 9.58 8.81
C ASP A 192 -16.81 8.22 8.47
N SER A 193 -15.98 8.15 7.43
CA SER A 193 -15.22 6.95 7.09
C SER A 193 -14.11 6.65 8.11
N PRO A 194 -13.59 5.41 8.15
CA PRO A 194 -12.35 5.10 8.86
C PRO A 194 -11.17 6.02 8.49
N ASN A 195 -11.15 6.50 7.24
CA ASN A 195 -10.13 7.44 6.76
C ASN A 195 -10.22 8.82 7.41
N ALA A 196 -11.38 9.23 7.92
CA ALA A 196 -11.49 10.48 8.68
C ALA A 196 -10.64 10.44 9.96
N VAL A 197 -10.66 9.30 10.67
CA VAL A 197 -9.83 9.07 11.86
C VAL A 197 -8.35 9.04 11.48
N ARG A 198 -7.98 8.24 10.47
CA ARG A 198 -6.59 8.16 10.00
C ARG A 198 -6.04 9.51 9.55
N LEU A 199 -6.88 10.34 8.91
CA LEU A 199 -6.49 11.67 8.45
C LEU A 199 -6.32 12.64 9.61
N ALA A 200 -7.14 12.54 10.65
CA ALA A 200 -6.98 13.32 11.88
C ALA A 200 -5.64 12.99 12.57
N ASP A 201 -5.35 11.70 12.74
CA ASP A 201 -4.09 11.22 13.34
C ASP A 201 -2.87 11.68 12.52
N LEU A 202 -2.95 11.55 11.19
CA LEU A 202 -1.89 12.03 10.30
C LEU A 202 -1.67 13.54 10.42
N ARG A 203 -2.75 14.33 10.54
CA ARG A 203 -2.67 15.79 10.73
C ARG A 203 -2.10 16.19 12.07
N GLU A 204 -2.27 15.38 13.11
CA GLU A 204 -1.59 15.59 14.40
C GLU A 204 -0.09 15.41 14.25
N LYS A 205 0.34 14.31 13.63
CA LYS A 205 1.77 14.06 13.35
C LYS A 205 2.38 15.15 12.47
N LEU A 206 1.71 15.53 11.39
CA LEU A 206 2.17 16.58 10.47
C LEU A 206 2.16 17.99 11.08
N ARG A 207 1.59 18.21 12.27
CA ARG A 207 1.71 19.51 12.97
C ARG A 207 2.97 19.60 13.83
N ASP A 208 3.55 18.45 14.18
CA ASP A 208 4.74 18.36 15.01
C ASP A 208 5.99 18.27 14.12
N GLU A 209 6.58 19.41 13.77
CA GLU A 209 7.80 19.44 12.95
C GLU A 209 8.99 18.73 13.63
N GLU A 210 9.05 18.72 14.97
CA GLU A 210 10.12 18.04 15.70
C GLU A 210 10.01 16.52 15.56
N LEU A 211 8.80 15.98 15.70
CA LEU A 211 8.49 14.59 15.36
C LEU A 211 8.88 14.29 13.92
N MET A 212 8.43 15.09 12.94
CA MET A 212 8.74 14.88 11.52
C MET A 212 10.24 14.83 11.26
N ARG A 213 11.02 15.72 11.91
CA ARG A 213 12.48 15.75 11.81
C ARG A 213 13.13 14.53 12.43
N ARG A 214 12.64 14.08 13.58
CA ARG A 214 13.10 12.86 14.24
C ARG A 214 12.86 11.65 13.35
N GLU A 215 11.64 11.46 12.85
CA GLU A 215 11.29 10.34 11.96
C GLU A 215 12.09 10.39 10.66
N PHE A 216 12.38 11.58 10.12
CA PHE A 216 13.28 11.75 8.97
C PHE A 216 14.72 11.31 9.28
N SER A 217 15.26 11.69 10.44
CA SER A 217 16.62 11.33 10.86
C SER A 217 16.81 9.82 11.07
N LEU A 218 15.73 9.10 11.37
CA LEU A 218 15.70 7.64 11.48
C LEU A 218 15.56 6.94 10.12
N PHE A 219 15.31 7.70 9.04
CA PHE A 219 15.09 7.14 7.71
C PHE A 219 16.41 6.79 7.02
N GLU A 220 16.72 5.50 7.00
CA GLU A 220 17.90 4.98 6.33
C GLU A 220 17.56 4.38 4.96
N VAL A 221 18.37 4.71 3.95
CA VAL A 221 18.31 4.04 2.65
C VAL A 221 19.50 3.09 2.57
N HIS A 222 19.21 1.80 2.60
CA HIS A 222 20.24 0.79 2.44
C HIS A 222 20.68 0.73 0.96
N PRO A 223 21.99 0.82 0.65
CA PRO A 223 22.48 0.85 -0.74
C PRO A 223 22.31 -0.50 -1.45
N LEU A 224 22.29 -1.60 -0.68
CA LEU A 224 22.03 -2.93 -1.23
C LEU A 224 20.53 -3.20 -1.30
N ARG A 225 20.09 -3.80 -2.42
CA ARG A 225 18.76 -4.38 -2.51
C ARG A 225 18.61 -5.50 -1.47
N PRO A 226 17.42 -5.68 -0.87
CA PRO A 226 17.14 -6.87 -0.09
C PRO A 226 17.49 -8.12 -0.90
N PHE A 227 18.35 -8.96 -0.35
CA PHE A 227 18.78 -10.20 -0.99
C PHE A 227 18.26 -11.36 -0.14
N VAL A 228 17.40 -12.17 -0.75
CA VAL A 228 16.94 -13.44 -0.19
C VAL A 228 17.05 -14.46 -1.33
N PRO A 229 17.93 -15.46 -1.24
CA PRO A 229 18.04 -16.50 -2.26
C PRO A 229 16.79 -17.40 -2.26
N ASP A 230 16.37 -17.91 -3.42
CA ASP A 230 15.11 -18.67 -3.60
C ASP A 230 15.03 -19.92 -2.71
N ASN A 231 16.17 -20.49 -2.35
CA ASN A 231 16.30 -21.67 -1.48
C ASN A 231 16.64 -21.32 -0.03
N ALA A 232 16.48 -20.05 0.39
CA ALA A 232 16.67 -19.64 1.77
C ALA A 232 15.71 -20.43 2.68
N SER A 233 16.30 -21.22 3.59
CA SER A 233 15.55 -22.04 4.56
C SER A 233 15.74 -21.57 6.00
N VAL A 234 16.65 -20.61 6.24
CA VAL A 234 17.01 -20.10 7.55
C VAL A 234 17.03 -18.57 7.52
N LEU A 235 16.32 -17.95 8.46
CA LEU A 235 16.33 -16.50 8.69
C LEU A 235 17.04 -16.21 10.00
N LEU A 236 18.12 -15.43 9.94
CA LEU A 236 18.84 -14.95 11.13
C LEU A 236 18.34 -13.54 11.45
N LEU A 237 17.76 -13.37 12.64
CA LEU A 237 17.29 -12.09 13.15
C LEU A 237 18.11 -11.68 14.37
N GLY A 238 18.53 -10.42 14.42
CA GLY A 238 19.23 -9.84 15.55
C GLY A 238 19.24 -8.32 15.46
N SER A 239 19.53 -7.66 16.57
CA SER A 239 19.81 -6.23 16.61
C SER A 239 21.24 -5.98 16.14
N PHE A 240 21.39 -5.24 15.04
CA PHE A 240 22.69 -4.95 14.42
C PHE A 240 22.83 -3.47 14.09
N PRO A 241 24.04 -2.89 14.23
CA PRO A 241 25.19 -3.46 14.95
C PRO A 241 24.96 -3.44 16.48
N PRO A 242 25.68 -4.27 17.28
CA PRO A 242 25.61 -4.17 18.74
C PRO A 242 26.17 -2.81 19.22
N PRO A 243 25.93 -2.38 20.48
CA PRO A 243 26.56 -1.16 21.01
C PRO A 243 28.09 -1.21 20.88
N HIS A 244 28.73 -0.07 20.55
CA HIS A 244 30.18 0.04 20.33
C HIS A 244 31.05 -0.58 21.43
N ALA A 245 30.61 -0.51 22.69
CA ALA A 245 31.32 -1.12 23.82
C ALA A 245 31.50 -2.65 23.71
N ARG A 246 30.76 -3.32 22.82
CA ARG A 246 30.84 -4.77 22.56
C ARG A 246 31.61 -5.10 21.28
N TRP A 247 32.25 -4.12 20.64
CA TRP A 247 32.98 -4.33 19.40
C TRP A 247 34.39 -4.81 19.70
N SER A 248 34.79 -5.92 19.09
CA SER A 248 36.18 -6.42 19.08
C SER A 248 36.93 -6.05 17.80
N MET A 249 36.24 -5.51 16.79
CA MET A 249 36.79 -4.99 15.54
C MET A 249 35.81 -4.00 14.89
N GLU A 250 36.27 -3.18 13.93
CA GLU A 250 35.39 -2.34 13.10
C GLU A 250 34.77 -3.15 11.95
N PHE A 251 33.81 -4.02 12.29
CA PHE A 251 33.11 -4.87 11.34
C PHE A 251 31.62 -5.00 11.73
N PHE A 252 30.76 -5.34 10.78
CA PHE A 252 29.30 -5.40 10.99
C PHE A 252 28.87 -6.47 12.01
N TYR A 253 29.68 -7.53 12.19
CA TYR A 253 29.57 -8.52 13.27
C TYR A 253 30.80 -8.46 14.16
N PRO A 254 30.91 -7.44 15.01
CA PRO A 254 32.18 -7.12 15.64
C PRO A 254 32.46 -7.99 16.86
N ASN A 255 31.61 -8.95 17.23
CA ASN A 255 31.77 -9.78 18.43
C ASN A 255 31.86 -11.27 18.06
N PHE A 256 33.03 -11.89 18.30
CA PHE A 256 33.28 -13.32 18.07
C PHE A 256 32.43 -14.26 18.92
N GLN A 257 31.91 -13.80 20.07
CA GLN A 257 31.03 -14.60 20.91
C GLN A 257 29.60 -14.75 20.35
N ASN A 258 29.26 -13.99 19.29
CA ASN A 258 27.96 -14.08 18.64
C ASN A 258 27.80 -15.44 17.95
N ASP A 259 26.64 -16.08 18.14
CA ASP A 259 26.32 -17.38 17.52
C ASP A 259 26.41 -17.37 16.00
N MET A 260 26.36 -16.20 15.35
CA MET A 260 26.66 -16.05 13.93
C MET A 260 27.99 -16.72 13.54
N TRP A 261 29.06 -16.56 14.32
CA TRP A 261 30.36 -17.15 13.99
C TRP A 261 30.34 -18.67 14.14
N ARG A 262 29.65 -19.20 15.16
CA ARG A 262 29.43 -20.65 15.32
C ARG A 262 28.64 -21.23 14.16
N ILE A 263 27.60 -20.52 13.71
CA ILE A 263 26.78 -20.91 12.56
C ILE A 263 27.61 -20.90 11.27
N MET A 264 28.41 -19.86 11.04
CA MET A 264 29.30 -19.78 9.88
C MET A 264 30.35 -20.88 9.90
N GLY A 265 30.96 -21.16 11.05
CA GLY A 265 31.88 -22.28 11.26
C GLY A 265 31.24 -23.62 10.89
N GLN A 266 30.04 -23.87 11.41
CA GLN A 266 29.31 -25.10 11.12
C GLN A 266 28.92 -25.23 9.64
N ILE A 267 28.46 -24.15 8.99
CA ILE A 267 28.00 -24.17 7.59
C ILE A 267 29.16 -24.34 6.60
N PHE A 268 30.25 -23.60 6.78
CA PHE A 268 31.33 -23.55 5.79
C PHE A 268 32.48 -24.52 6.09
N TYR A 269 32.67 -24.91 7.36
CA TYR A 269 33.80 -25.74 7.79
C TYR A 269 33.37 -27.02 8.50
N GLY A 270 32.07 -27.20 8.77
CA GLY A 270 31.58 -28.34 9.54
C GLY A 270 31.95 -28.32 11.03
N ASP A 271 32.49 -27.20 11.52
CA ASP A 271 33.00 -27.04 12.88
C ASP A 271 32.54 -25.70 13.48
N LYS A 272 31.71 -25.78 14.52
CA LYS A 272 31.18 -24.60 15.22
C LYS A 272 32.24 -23.82 16.02
N GLU A 273 33.41 -24.38 16.30
CA GLU A 273 34.50 -23.71 17.04
C GLU A 273 35.61 -23.21 16.10
N HIS A 274 35.36 -23.14 14.79
CA HIS A 274 36.35 -22.73 13.79
C HIS A 274 36.84 -21.28 13.95
N PHE A 275 35.96 -20.36 14.36
CA PHE A 275 36.20 -18.91 14.48
C PHE A 275 36.31 -18.45 15.93
#